data_AF-L1P3H8-F1
#
_entry.id   AF-L1P3H8-F1
#
_cell.length_a   1.000
_cell.length_b   1.000
_cell.length_c   1.000
_cell.angle_alpha   90.00
_cell.angle_beta   90.00
_cell.angle_gamma   90.00
#
_symmetry.space_group_name_H-M   'P 1'
#
loop_
_entity.id
_entity.type
_entity.pdbx_description
1 polymer ?
#
loop_
_entity_poly.entity_id
_entity_poly.type
_entity_poly.pdbx_seq_one_letter_code
_entity_poly.pdbx_strand_id
1 'polypeptide(L)'
;MVIDPNTLPRESFSEETFNQFWERYIDELLAKGERIQASILKIAILRLEGTTIHLEVSSNTAKNDIVQMEYKLLNYLHKSLQNYDLTIEISVNEEIAKKIVVTPEDKYEKLLEENPMLQEFRRAFELNLKG
;
A
#
# COMPACT_ATOMS: atom_id res chain seq x y z
N MET A 1 3.84 -31.42 6.73
CA MET A 1 2.49 -30.87 6.91
C MET A 1 2.12 -30.20 5.60
N VAL A 2 1.16 -30.78 4.88
CA VAL A 2 0.54 -30.14 3.72
C VAL A 2 -0.45 -29.15 4.31
N ILE A 3 -0.21 -27.85 4.11
CA ILE A 3 -1.18 -26.82 4.48
C ILE A 3 -2.18 -26.81 3.32
N ASP A 4 -3.40 -27.28 3.56
CA ASP A 4 -4.47 -27.24 2.56
C ASP A 4 -4.81 -25.76 2.25
N PRO A 5 -4.68 -25.30 0.99
CA PRO A 5 -4.97 -23.92 0.63
C PRO A 5 -6.46 -23.53 0.81
N ASN A 6 -7.35 -24.52 1.01
CA ASN A 6 -8.78 -24.30 1.23
C ASN A 6 -9.15 -24.02 2.70
N THR A 7 -8.23 -24.14 3.66
CA THR A 7 -8.49 -23.84 5.09
C THR A 7 -8.03 -22.44 5.50
N LEU A 8 -7.49 -21.66 4.55
CA LEU A 8 -7.04 -20.30 4.83
C LEU A 8 -8.25 -19.37 5.00
N PRO A 9 -8.23 -18.44 5.97
CA PRO A 9 -9.33 -17.52 6.20
C PRO A 9 -9.49 -16.58 4.99
N ARG A 10 -10.75 -16.31 4.63
CA ARG A 10 -11.18 -15.41 3.57
C ARG A 10 -12.11 -14.37 4.16
N GLU A 11 -11.66 -13.71 5.22
CA GLU A 11 -12.51 -12.75 5.90
C GLU A 11 -12.77 -11.55 4.99
N SER A 12 -14.02 -11.10 4.97
CA SER A 12 -14.36 -9.87 4.27
C SER A 12 -13.72 -8.70 5.00
N PHE A 13 -13.00 -7.85 4.28
CA PHE A 13 -12.40 -6.64 4.82
C PHE A 13 -13.01 -5.42 4.15
N SER A 14 -13.03 -4.30 4.86
CA SER A 14 -13.42 -3.01 4.31
C SER A 14 -12.24 -2.34 3.62
N GLU A 15 -12.52 -1.53 2.60
CA GLU A 15 -11.51 -0.73 1.91
C GLU A 15 -10.74 0.18 2.88
N GLU A 16 -11.41 0.71 3.91
CA GLU A 16 -10.76 1.51 4.96
C GLU A 16 -9.72 0.70 5.73
N THR A 17 -10.05 -0.53 6.13
CA THR A 17 -9.12 -1.44 6.82
C THR A 17 -7.93 -1.81 5.93
N PHE A 18 -8.18 -2.07 4.65
CA PHE A 18 -7.14 -2.31 3.66
C PHE A 18 -6.18 -1.12 3.56
N ASN A 19 -6.71 0.09 3.39
CA ASN A 19 -5.91 1.32 3.31
C ASN A 19 -5.08 1.56 4.59
N GLN A 20 -5.64 1.28 5.77
CA GLN A 20 -4.90 1.39 7.04
C GLN A 20 -3.68 0.47 7.08
N PHE A 21 -3.84 -0.81 6.73
CA PHE A 21 -2.72 -1.74 6.72
C PHE A 21 -1.72 -1.44 5.61
N TRP A 22 -2.19 -0.96 4.46
CA TRP A 22 -1.37 -0.50 3.35
C TRP A 22 -0.44 0.65 3.76
N GLU A 23 -0.99 1.72 4.33
CA GLU A 23 -0.20 2.85 4.82
C GLU A 23 0.79 2.41 5.91
N ARG A 24 0.34 1.55 6.83
CA ARG A 24 1.21 1.00 7.87
C ARG A 24 2.38 0.22 7.31
N TYR A 25 2.19 -0.54 6.22
CA TYR A 25 3.28 -1.25 5.56
C TYR A 25 4.30 -0.28 4.96
N ILE A 26 3.85 0.82 4.37
CA ILE A 26 4.73 1.88 3.86
C ILE A 26 5.55 2.50 5.00
N ASP A 27 4.94 2.77 6.15
CA ASP A 27 5.66 3.25 7.33
C ASP A 27 6.68 2.24 7.86
N GLU A 28 6.35 0.94 7.84
CA GLU A 28 7.31 -0.12 8.19
C GLU A 28 8.51 -0.16 7.23
N LEU A 29 8.29 0.04 5.93
CA LEU A 29 9.37 0.14 4.94
C LEU A 29 10.27 1.35 5.23
N LEU A 30 9.67 2.50 5.55
CA LEU A 30 10.42 3.71 5.93
C LEU A 30 11.25 3.48 7.20
N ALA A 31 10.66 2.83 8.22
CA ALA A 31 11.34 2.50 9.47
C ALA A 31 12.50 1.50 9.27
N LYS A 32 12.37 0.55 8.32
CA LYS A 32 13.42 -0.40 7.93
C LYS A 32 14.51 0.22 7.05
N GLY A 33 14.32 1.45 6.57
CA GLY A 33 15.23 2.11 5.64
C GLY A 33 15.01 1.75 4.17
N GLU A 34 13.96 0.98 3.84
CA GLU A 34 13.52 0.64 2.48
C GLU A 34 12.78 1.83 1.83
N ARG A 35 13.47 2.98 1.78
CA ARG A 35 12.88 4.26 1.34
C ARG A 35 12.45 4.25 -0.11
N ILE A 36 13.18 3.55 -0.99
CA ILE A 36 12.86 3.46 -2.42
C ILE A 36 11.50 2.77 -2.59
N GLN A 37 11.32 1.61 -1.96
CA GLN A 37 10.09 0.83 -1.98
C GLN A 37 8.92 1.63 -1.43
N ALA A 38 9.11 2.29 -0.28
CA ALA A 38 8.09 3.16 0.31
C ALA A 38 7.71 4.31 -0.64
N SER A 39 8.70 4.97 -1.26
CA SER A 39 8.44 6.04 -2.22
C SER A 39 7.68 5.55 -3.45
N ILE A 40 8.02 4.37 -3.99
CA ILE A 40 7.32 3.79 -5.14
C ILE A 40 5.86 3.50 -4.79
N LEU A 41 5.59 2.89 -3.63
CA LEU A 41 4.22 2.63 -3.18
C LEU A 41 3.41 3.91 -2.96
N LYS A 42 4.03 4.97 -2.44
CA LYS A 42 3.36 6.27 -2.22
C LYS A 42 2.97 6.98 -3.52
N ILE A 43 3.75 6.82 -4.58
CA ILE A 43 3.48 7.46 -5.89
C ILE A 43 2.69 6.55 -6.84
N ALA A 44 2.62 5.24 -6.55
CA ALA A 44 1.85 4.30 -7.31
C ALA A 44 0.36 4.60 -7.18
N ILE A 45 -0.40 4.35 -8.25
CA ILE A 45 -1.86 4.41 -8.17
C ILE A 45 -2.33 3.05 -7.67
N LEU A 46 -3.04 3.07 -6.55
CA LEU A 46 -3.63 1.91 -5.90
C LEU A 46 -5.13 1.87 -6.19
N ARG A 47 -5.62 0.72 -6.66
CA ARG A 47 -7.05 0.45 -6.80
C ARG A 47 -7.37 -0.93 -6.24
N LEU A 48 -8.38 -1.02 -5.39
CA LEU A 48 -8.85 -2.28 -4.82
C LEU A 48 -10.16 -2.68 -5.52
N GLU A 49 -10.15 -3.82 -6.21
CA GLU A 49 -11.34 -4.40 -6.85
C GLU A 49 -11.64 -5.76 -6.21
N GLY A 50 -12.53 -5.77 -5.22
CA GLY A 50 -12.84 -6.96 -4.43
C GLY A 50 -11.63 -7.40 -3.59
N THR A 51 -10.97 -8.49 -4.02
CA THR A 51 -9.73 -8.99 -3.40
C THR A 51 -8.50 -8.75 -4.27
N THR A 52 -8.65 -8.08 -5.42
CA THR A 52 -7.54 -7.78 -6.31
C THR A 52 -7.02 -6.36 -6.08
N ILE A 53 -5.74 -6.28 -5.78
CA ILE A 53 -5.01 -5.03 -5.57
C ILE A 53 -4.31 -4.68 -6.89
N HIS A 54 -4.83 -3.68 -7.59
CA HIS A 54 -4.22 -3.16 -8.80
C HIS A 54 -3.25 -2.03 -8.44
N LEU A 55 -1.98 -2.22 -8.82
CA LEU A 55 -0.92 -1.23 -8.65
C LEU A 55 -0.42 -0.77 -10.00
N GLU A 56 -0.48 0.54 -10.23
CA GLU A 56 0.08 1.16 -11.42
C GLU A 56 1.32 1.98 -11.06
N VAL A 57 2.42 1.68 -11.73
CA VAL A 57 3.72 2.33 -11.51
C VAL A 57 4.21 3.04 -12.76
N SER A 58 5.06 4.05 -12.59
CA SER A 58 5.51 4.93 -13.68
C SER A 58 6.49 4.29 -14.66
N SER A 59 7.14 3.17 -14.29
CA SER A 59 8.17 2.53 -15.12
C SER A 59 8.36 1.04 -14.79
N ASN A 60 8.97 0.31 -15.71
CA ASN A 60 9.36 -1.09 -15.50
C ASN A 60 10.35 -1.27 -14.34
N THR A 61 11.21 -0.28 -14.06
CA THR A 61 12.13 -0.31 -12.92
C THR A 61 11.34 -0.36 -11.62
N ALA A 62 10.41 0.59 -11.44
CA ALA A 62 9.51 0.62 -10.29
C ALA A 62 8.70 -0.68 -10.18
N LYS A 63 8.23 -1.24 -11.30
CA LYS A 63 7.54 -2.54 -11.29
C LYS A 63 8.43 -3.65 -10.73
N ASN A 64 9.68 -3.75 -11.20
CA ASN A 64 10.60 -4.78 -10.73
C ASN A 64 10.91 -4.64 -9.23
N ASP A 65 11.08 -3.41 -8.73
CA ASP A 65 11.25 -3.15 -7.30
C ASP A 65 10.05 -3.63 -6.48
N ILE A 66 8.82 -3.36 -6.93
CA ILE A 66 7.60 -3.84 -6.25
C ILE A 66 7.49 -5.36 -6.35
N VAL A 67 7.75 -5.97 -7.52
CA VAL A 67 7.72 -7.43 -7.70
C VAL A 67 8.68 -8.14 -6.73
N GLN A 68 9.87 -7.57 -6.49
CA GLN A 68 10.84 -8.14 -5.53
C GLN A 68 10.32 -8.17 -4.09
N MET A 69 9.46 -7.23 -3.72
CA MET A 69 8.85 -7.17 -2.38
C MET A 69 7.39 -7.63 -2.35
N GLU A 70 6.79 -7.95 -3.50
CA GLU A 70 5.39 -8.32 -3.65
C GLU A 70 5.04 -9.48 -2.72
N TYR A 71 5.89 -10.51 -2.69
CA TYR A 71 5.71 -11.64 -1.78
C TYR A 71 5.63 -11.21 -0.30
N LYS A 72 6.48 -10.26 0.12
CA LYS A 72 6.49 -9.75 1.50
C LYS A 72 5.24 -8.91 1.79
N LEU A 73 4.86 -8.04 0.85
CA LEU A 73 3.69 -7.19 0.93
C LEU A 73 2.40 -8.02 0.99
N LEU A 74 2.24 -8.97 0.08
CA LEU A 74 1.09 -9.86 0.02
C LEU A 74 0.96 -10.69 1.30
N ASN A 75 2.07 -11.27 1.78
CA ASN A 75 2.08 -12.03 3.02
C ASN A 75 1.75 -11.17 4.26
N TYR A 76 2.16 -9.90 4.28
CA TYR A 76 1.75 -8.96 5.32
C TYR A 76 0.23 -8.71 5.26
N LEU A 77 -0.31 -8.42 4.08
CA LEU A 77 -1.73 -8.15 3.89
C LEU A 77 -2.60 -9.38 4.19
N HIS A 78 -2.18 -10.58 3.78
CA HIS A 78 -2.86 -11.85 4.10
C HIS A 78 -3.01 -12.06 5.61
N LYS A 79 -1.96 -11.77 6.38
CA LYS A 79 -1.99 -11.90 7.84
C LYS A 79 -2.80 -10.80 8.49
N SER A 80 -2.65 -9.57 8.02
CA SER A 80 -3.30 -8.39 8.58
C SER A 80 -4.81 -8.36 8.34
N LEU A 81 -5.23 -8.79 7.14
CA LEU A 81 -6.64 -8.80 6.72
C LEU A 81 -7.30 -10.17 6.89
N GLN A 82 -6.54 -11.19 7.32
CA GLN A 82 -6.98 -12.58 7.41
C GLN A 82 -7.70 -13.05 6.13
N ASN A 83 -7.20 -12.60 4.98
CA ASN A 83 -7.77 -12.89 3.67
C ASN A 83 -6.67 -13.31 2.70
N TYR A 84 -6.61 -14.60 2.40
CA TYR A 84 -5.62 -15.20 1.50
C TYR A 84 -6.06 -15.22 0.03
N ASP A 85 -7.26 -14.72 -0.28
CA ASP A 85 -7.73 -14.49 -1.66
C ASP A 85 -7.24 -13.14 -2.21
N LEU A 86 -6.56 -12.35 -1.38
CA LEU A 86 -5.88 -11.14 -1.84
C LEU A 86 -4.80 -11.48 -2.86
N THR A 87 -4.86 -10.80 -4.01
CA THR A 87 -3.87 -10.89 -5.08
C THR A 87 -3.41 -9.50 -5.48
N ILE A 88 -2.16 -9.36 -5.94
CA ILE A 88 -1.63 -8.08 -6.43
C ILE A 88 -1.37 -8.19 -7.92
N GLU A 89 -1.86 -7.22 -8.69
CA GLU A 89 -1.61 -7.07 -10.11
C GLU A 89 -0.88 -5.76 -10.38
N ILE A 90 0.35 -5.86 -10.91
CA ILE A 90 1.23 -4.70 -11.14
C ILE A 90 1.31 -4.38 -12.63
N SER A 91 0.89 -3.17 -12.98
CA SER A 91 0.91 -2.63 -14.35
C SER A 91 1.80 -1.40 -14.48
N VAL A 92 2.40 -1.20 -15.65
CA VAL A 92 3.18 0.01 -15.94
C VAL A 92 2.28 1.01 -16.63
N ASN A 93 2.23 2.23 -16.11
CA ASN A 93 1.49 3.35 -16.68
C ASN A 93 2.42 4.55 -16.85
N GLU A 94 2.87 4.77 -18.08
CA GLU A 94 3.78 5.87 -18.45
C GLU A 94 3.14 7.26 -18.29
N GLU A 95 1.81 7.36 -18.18
CA GLU A 95 1.13 8.62 -17.89
C GLU A 95 1.41 9.11 -16.46
N ILE A 96 1.69 8.18 -15.53
CA ILE A 96 2.14 8.51 -14.18
C ILE A 96 3.49 9.23 -14.24
N ALA A 97 4.43 8.73 -15.07
CA ALA A 97 5.73 9.38 -15.27
C ALA A 97 5.56 10.79 -15.83
N LYS A 98 4.66 10.98 -16.81
CA LYS A 98 4.37 12.30 -17.39
C LYS A 98 3.78 13.26 -16.36
N LYS A 99 2.87 12.80 -15.50
CA LYS A 99 2.31 13.61 -14.40
C LYS A 99 3.40 14.00 -13.39
N ILE A 100 4.28 13.08 -13.01
CA ILE A 100 5.39 13.35 -12.07
C ILE A 100 6.37 14.37 -12.66
N VAL A 101 6.78 14.23 -13.92
CA VAL A 101 7.70 15.17 -14.60
C VAL A 101 7.08 16.57 -14.73
N VAL A 102 5.76 16.65 -14.86
CA VAL A 102 5.02 17.93 -14.89
C VAL A 102 4.87 18.55 -13.48
N THR A 103 4.95 17.77 -12.40
CA THR A 103 4.93 18.27 -11.02
C THR A 103 6.16 17.85 -10.20
N PRO A 104 7.31 18.53 -10.34
CA PRO A 104 8.44 18.34 -9.43
C PRO A 104 8.33 19.12 -8.10
N GLU A 105 7.71 20.31 -8.06
CA GLU A 105 7.83 21.21 -6.88
C GLU A 105 6.52 21.82 -6.33
N ASP A 106 5.36 21.70 -6.99
CA ASP A 106 4.15 22.47 -6.60
C ASP A 106 3.15 21.72 -5.67
N LYS A 107 3.32 20.41 -5.42
CA LYS A 107 2.23 19.56 -4.86
C LYS A 107 2.54 18.79 -3.57
N TYR A 108 3.80 18.68 -3.16
CA TYR A 108 4.18 17.83 -2.02
C TYR A 108 3.75 18.42 -0.67
N GLU A 109 3.69 19.76 -0.55
CA GLU A 109 3.23 20.44 0.68
C GLU A 109 1.70 20.49 0.79
N LYS A 110 0.95 20.55 -0.31
CA LYS A 110 -0.54 20.55 -0.28
C LYS A 110 -1.19 19.18 -0.04
N LEU A 111 -0.53 18.08 -0.42
CA LEU A 111 -1.06 16.71 -0.23
C LEU A 111 -1.07 16.25 1.24
N LEU A 112 -0.31 16.91 2.12
CA LEU A 112 -0.41 16.74 3.57
C LEU A 112 -1.56 17.56 4.19
N GLU A 113 -1.97 18.66 3.55
CA GLU A 113 -3.05 19.53 4.05
C GLU A 113 -4.46 19.09 3.63
N GLU A 114 -4.64 18.41 2.48
CA GLU A 114 -5.97 18.08 1.93
C GLU A 114 -6.47 16.65 2.17
N ASN A 115 -5.85 15.88 3.09
CA ASN A 115 -6.39 14.57 3.47
C ASN A 115 -6.93 14.58 4.93
N PRO A 116 -8.14 15.10 5.17
CA PRO A 116 -8.71 15.22 6.51
C PRO A 116 -8.88 13.87 7.25
N MET A 117 -8.87 12.73 6.55
CA MET A 117 -8.84 11.41 7.20
C MET A 117 -7.49 11.09 7.86
N LEU A 118 -6.36 11.56 7.32
CA LEU A 118 -5.03 11.34 7.91
C LEU A 118 -4.81 12.17 9.19
N GLN A 119 -5.49 13.31 9.34
CA GLN A 119 -5.46 14.13 10.55
C GLN A 119 -6.20 13.46 11.72
N GLU A 120 -7.32 12.78 11.47
CA GLU A 120 -8.07 12.06 12.51
C GLU A 120 -7.35 10.79 12.99
N PHE A 121 -6.68 10.07 12.09
CA PHE A 121 -5.91 8.87 12.44
C PHE A 121 -4.76 9.15 13.42
N ARG A 122 -4.11 10.33 13.32
CA ARG A 122 -3.05 10.72 14.26
C ARG A 122 -3.58 10.96 15.68
N ARG A 123 -4.79 11.50 15.82
CA ARG A 123 -5.46 11.69 17.13
C ARG A 123 -5.96 10.37 17.73
N ALA A 124 -6.46 9.45 16.92
CA ALA A 124 -6.94 8.14 17.40
C ALA A 124 -5.80 7.24 17.90
N PHE A 125 -4.60 7.34 17.29
CA PHE A 125 -3.44 6.53 17.67
C PHE A 125 -2.78 6.97 18.99
N GLU A 126 -2.85 8.25 19.38
CA GLU A 126 -2.32 8.71 20.69
C GLU A 126 -3.14 8.22 21.89
N LEU A 127 -4.40 7.83 21.69
CA LEU A 127 -5.31 7.42 22.77
C LEU A 127 -5.19 5.94 23.17
N ASN A 128 -4.54 5.09 22.36
CA ASN A 128 -4.38 3.65 22.65
C ASN A 128 -3.02 3.27 23.28
N LEU A 129 -2.12 4.24 23.51
CA LEU A 129 -0.84 4.01 24.20
C LEU A 129 -0.84 4.45 25.68
N LYS A 130 -2.00 4.81 26.24
CA LYS A 130 -2.20 4.96 27.68
C LYS A 130 -3.35 4.07 28.15
N GLY A 131 -3.04 2.78 28.31
CA GLY A 131 -3.83 1.80 29.05
C GLY A 131 -2.89 0.95 29.88
#